data_AF-A0A9C6WPV2-F1
#
_entry.id   AF-A0A9C6WPV2-F1
#
_cell.length_a   1.000
_cell.length_b   1.000
_cell.length_c   1.000
_cell.angle_alpha   90.00
_cell.angle_beta   90.00
_cell.angle_gamma   90.00
#
_symmetry.space_group_name_H-M   'P 1'
#
loop_
_entity.id
_entity.type
_entity.pdbx_description
1 polymer ?
#
loop_
_entity_poly.entity_id
_entity_poly.type
_entity_poly.pdbx_seq_one_letter_code
_entity_poly.pdbx_strand_id
1 'polypeptide(L)'
;MKIVRKDLVRNGPGSVKMVAVDSDDLWYAYNLIAPGDSVMAVTVRKVLREAASGGREAERIKLKLEIKVEEVADYDKEGSMLRIRGKNILENEHVKIGAFHTLELELQRPFVLRKEVWDSYALEVLQQASDPGASADLAVVLMQEGLAHILLIGRSMTITRSRIETSIPRKHGPAIAGYESALNKFFENVLQAFLKHIDFNVVRCAVIASPGFTKDQFHRHLFLEAERRQLRPIIENKSRIILVHTTSGYKHSLKEVLDAPNVMNMIKDTKAAQEVRAMKDFYDMLSNVRIQPELAMELNMLRLPMND
;
A
#
# COMPACT_ATOMS: atom_id res chain seq x y z
N MET A 1 -10.71 -5.71 -3.95
CA MET A 1 -10.91 -7.13 -3.57
C MET A 1 -12.24 -7.59 -4.08
N LYS A 2 -12.26 -8.64 -4.90
CA LYS A 2 -13.51 -9.13 -5.49
C LYS A 2 -14.20 -10.09 -4.52
N ILE A 3 -15.35 -9.69 -3.98
CA ILE A 3 -16.21 -10.58 -3.19
C ILE A 3 -16.98 -11.50 -4.15
N VAL A 4 -16.81 -12.81 -3.98
CA VAL A 4 -17.48 -13.85 -4.79
C VAL A 4 -18.77 -14.30 -4.14
N ARG A 5 -18.75 -14.48 -2.80
CA ARG A 5 -19.91 -14.92 -2.03
C ARG A 5 -19.81 -14.37 -0.61
N LYS A 6 -20.94 -13.95 -0.05
CA LYS A 6 -21.05 -13.37 1.29
C LYS A 6 -22.22 -14.03 2.01
N ASP A 7 -21.93 -14.83 3.04
CA ASP A 7 -22.92 -15.46 3.91
C ASP A 7 -22.65 -14.98 5.34
N LEU A 8 -23.25 -13.86 5.74
CA LEU A 8 -23.03 -13.23 7.05
C LEU A 8 -24.32 -13.15 7.85
N VAL A 9 -24.25 -13.53 9.12
CA VAL A 9 -25.27 -13.20 10.12
C VAL A 9 -24.90 -11.85 10.77
N ARG A 10 -25.90 -10.99 11.00
CA ARG A 10 -25.68 -9.67 11.61
C ARG A 10 -25.04 -9.83 13.00
N ASN A 11 -23.86 -9.24 13.20
CA ASN A 11 -23.06 -9.33 14.44
C ASN A 11 -22.82 -10.78 14.91
N GLY A 12 -22.75 -11.73 13.98
CA GLY A 12 -22.64 -13.15 14.29
C GLY A 12 -21.71 -13.88 13.33
N PRO A 13 -21.80 -15.21 13.28
CA PRO A 13 -20.92 -16.02 12.47
C PRO A 13 -21.21 -15.81 10.99
N GLY A 14 -20.16 -15.99 10.18
CA GLY A 14 -20.30 -15.86 8.76
C GLY A 14 -19.05 -16.24 7.99
N SER A 15 -19.22 -16.37 6.68
CA SER A 15 -18.13 -16.62 5.76
C SER A 15 -18.20 -15.75 4.52
N VAL A 16 -17.03 -15.34 4.07
CA VAL A 16 -16.88 -14.55 2.85
C VAL A 16 -15.84 -15.20 1.96
N LYS A 17 -16.24 -15.51 0.73
CA LYS A 17 -15.35 -15.96 -0.34
C LYS A 17 -14.91 -14.75 -1.14
N MET A 18 -13.61 -14.55 -1.25
CA MET A 18 -13.02 -13.37 -1.88
C MET A 18 -11.80 -13.73 -2.73
N VAL A 19 -11.46 -12.85 -3.67
CA VAL A 19 -10.28 -12.95 -4.55
C VAL A 19 -9.52 -11.64 -4.45
N ALA A 20 -8.26 -11.71 -4.03
CA ALA A 20 -7.36 -10.56 -4.08
C ALA A 20 -7.00 -10.26 -5.54
N VAL A 21 -7.29 -9.05 -6.00
CA VAL A 21 -7.04 -8.60 -7.38
C VAL A 21 -5.66 -7.96 -7.48
N ASP A 22 -5.28 -7.19 -6.47
CA ASP A 22 -4.00 -6.46 -6.37
C ASP A 22 -3.34 -6.64 -4.99
N SER A 23 -2.16 -6.04 -4.81
CA SER A 23 -1.40 -6.07 -3.54
C SER A 23 -2.13 -5.46 -2.35
N ASP A 24 -3.08 -4.56 -2.63
CA ASP A 24 -3.79 -3.80 -1.60
C ASP A 24 -4.87 -4.66 -0.98
N ASP A 25 -5.49 -5.53 -1.78
CA ASP A 25 -6.41 -6.55 -1.31
C ASP A 25 -5.79 -7.51 -0.30
N LEU A 26 -4.52 -7.87 -0.49
CA LEU A 26 -3.79 -8.70 0.47
C LEU A 26 -3.51 -7.97 1.79
N TRP A 27 -3.34 -6.64 1.76
CA TRP A 27 -3.25 -5.82 2.98
C TRP A 27 -4.57 -5.78 3.74
N TYR A 28 -5.69 -5.65 3.03
CA TYR A 28 -7.00 -5.75 3.67
C TYR A 28 -7.23 -7.15 4.25
N ALA A 29 -6.83 -8.20 3.53
CA ALA A 29 -6.91 -9.57 4.05
C ALA A 29 -6.04 -9.76 5.30
N TYR A 30 -4.83 -9.20 5.32
CA TYR A 30 -3.94 -9.21 6.50
C TYR A 30 -4.63 -8.59 7.73
N ASN A 31 -5.27 -7.42 7.57
CA ASN A 31 -5.96 -6.74 8.67
C ASN A 31 -7.28 -7.41 9.07
N LEU A 32 -7.90 -8.17 8.16
CA LEU A 32 -9.18 -8.84 8.40
C LEU A 32 -9.00 -10.18 9.11
N ILE A 33 -7.92 -10.91 8.85
CA ILE A 33 -7.67 -12.26 9.38
C ILE A 33 -7.02 -12.17 10.76
N ALA A 34 -7.66 -12.77 11.76
CA ALA A 34 -7.19 -12.77 13.14
C ALA A 34 -6.97 -14.21 13.66
N PRO A 35 -6.12 -14.40 14.69
CA PRO A 35 -6.02 -15.67 15.39
C PRO A 35 -7.38 -16.17 15.87
N GLY A 36 -7.64 -17.47 15.69
CA GLY A 36 -8.94 -18.09 16.00
C GLY A 36 -9.88 -18.19 14.81
N ASP A 37 -9.72 -17.36 13.78
CA ASP A 37 -10.49 -17.45 12.53
C ASP A 37 -10.17 -18.74 11.78
N SER A 38 -10.99 -19.04 10.77
CA SER A 38 -10.71 -20.12 9.83
C SER A 38 -10.54 -19.61 8.40
N VAL A 39 -9.47 -20.05 7.75
CA VAL A 39 -9.14 -19.69 6.36
C VAL A 39 -9.06 -20.95 5.52
N MET A 40 -9.82 -20.97 4.43
CA MET A 40 -9.80 -22.05 3.44
C MET A 40 -9.25 -21.55 2.12
N ALA A 41 -8.20 -22.19 1.62
CA ALA A 41 -7.58 -21.86 0.35
C ALA A 41 -7.00 -23.11 -0.34
N VAL A 42 -6.66 -22.97 -1.62
CA VAL A 42 -5.95 -24.01 -2.37
C VAL A 42 -4.44 -23.76 -2.26
N THR A 43 -3.72 -24.75 -1.78
CA THR A 43 -2.25 -24.76 -1.64
C THR A 43 -1.63 -25.87 -2.50
N VAL A 44 -0.32 -25.82 -2.71
CA VAL A 44 0.42 -26.86 -3.43
C VAL A 44 1.44 -27.47 -2.48
N ARG A 45 1.44 -28.80 -2.36
CA ARG A 45 2.40 -29.52 -1.51
C ARG A 45 3.22 -30.49 -2.35
N LYS A 46 4.52 -30.51 -2.11
CA LYS A 46 5.41 -31.59 -2.57
C LYS A 46 5.19 -32.80 -1.67
N VAL A 47 4.61 -33.86 -2.21
CA VAL A 47 4.41 -35.14 -1.54
C VAL A 47 5.46 -36.10 -2.06
N LEU A 48 6.21 -36.71 -1.15
CA LEU A 48 7.16 -37.77 -1.48
C LEU A 48 6.38 -39.09 -1.53
N ARG A 49 6.38 -39.74 -2.70
CA ARG A 49 5.87 -41.10 -2.89
C ARG A 49 7.06 -42.05 -3.02
N GLU A 50 6.97 -43.20 -2.37
CA GLU A 50 7.93 -44.27 -2.57
C GLU A 50 7.52 -45.06 -3.82
N ALA A 51 8.39 -45.08 -4.83
CA ALA A 51 8.20 -45.85 -6.03
C ALA A 51 8.46 -47.34 -5.75
N ALA A 52 7.80 -48.23 -6.48
CA ALA A 52 7.97 -49.68 -6.35
C ALA A 52 9.43 -50.17 -6.59
N SER A 53 10.28 -49.33 -7.21
CA SER A 53 11.71 -49.57 -7.41
C SER A 53 12.61 -49.14 -6.25
N GLY A 54 12.04 -48.63 -5.14
CA GLY A 54 12.80 -48.11 -4.00
C GLY A 54 13.29 -46.66 -4.15
N GLY A 55 12.96 -46.00 -5.26
CA GLY A 55 13.23 -44.56 -5.46
C GLY A 55 12.21 -43.67 -4.75
N ARG A 56 12.62 -42.46 -4.33
CA ARG A 56 11.71 -41.42 -3.83
C ARG A 56 11.35 -40.48 -4.97
N GLU A 57 10.11 -40.55 -5.45
CA GLU A 57 9.60 -39.63 -6.44
C GLU A 57 8.80 -38.52 -5.75
N ALA A 58 8.99 -37.28 -6.18
CA ALA A 58 8.35 -36.15 -5.55
C ALA A 58 7.32 -35.52 -6.47
N GLU A 59 6.07 -35.61 -6.08
CA GLU A 59 4.93 -35.11 -6.85
C GLU A 59 4.37 -33.85 -6.19
N ARG A 60 4.02 -32.83 -6.99
CA ARG A 60 3.37 -31.61 -6.48
C ARG A 60 1.86 -31.75 -6.61
N ILE A 61 1.18 -31.87 -5.47
CA ILE A 61 -0.27 -32.08 -5.41
C ILE A 61 -0.95 -30.79 -4.96
N LYS A 62 -2.00 -30.38 -5.69
CA LYS A 62 -2.88 -29.27 -5.28
C LYS A 62 -3.85 -29.76 -4.23
N LEU A 63 -3.89 -29.09 -3.09
CA LEU A 63 -4.72 -29.47 -1.95
C LEU A 63 -5.61 -28.29 -1.57
N LYS A 64 -6.85 -28.58 -1.24
CA LYS A 64 -7.73 -27.62 -0.58
C LYS A 64 -7.67 -27.89 0.91
N LEU A 65 -7.20 -26.90 1.68
CA LEU A 65 -7.08 -26.99 3.12
C LEU A 65 -7.86 -25.86 3.77
N GLU A 66 -8.40 -26.14 4.95
CA GLU A 66 -8.98 -25.15 5.84
C GLU A 66 -8.19 -25.21 7.14
N ILE A 67 -7.59 -24.09 7.52
CA ILE A 67 -6.80 -23.98 8.74
C ILE A 67 -7.53 -23.13 9.76
N LYS A 68 -7.39 -23.47 11.04
CA LYS A 68 -7.65 -22.56 12.15
C LYS A 68 -6.39 -21.72 12.35
N VAL A 69 -6.53 -20.41 12.17
CA VAL A 69 -5.43 -19.44 12.19
C VAL A 69 -4.86 -19.37 13.61
N GLU A 70 -3.56 -19.59 13.73
CA GLU A 70 -2.84 -19.27 14.96
C GLU A 70 -2.13 -17.92 14.83
N GLU A 71 -1.57 -17.64 13.66
CA GLU A 71 -0.81 -16.43 13.41
C GLU A 71 -0.85 -16.06 11.91
N VAL A 72 -0.93 -14.77 11.62
CA VAL A 72 -0.66 -14.23 10.28
C VAL A 72 0.85 -13.98 10.20
N ALA A 73 1.58 -14.97 9.67
CA ALA A 73 3.01 -15.08 9.82
C ALA A 73 3.82 -14.04 9.04
N ASP A 74 3.32 -13.62 7.87
CA ASP A 74 4.06 -12.70 7.01
C ASP A 74 3.16 -12.01 5.97
N TYR A 75 3.40 -10.73 5.73
CA TYR A 75 2.84 -9.98 4.62
C TYR A 75 3.98 -9.41 3.77
N ASP A 76 4.23 -10.07 2.63
CA ASP A 76 5.22 -9.63 1.67
C ASP A 76 4.57 -8.71 0.64
N LYS A 77 4.76 -7.40 0.85
CA LYS A 77 4.22 -6.35 -0.02
C LYS A 77 4.85 -6.39 -1.43
N GLU A 78 6.12 -6.75 -1.55
CA GLU A 78 6.82 -6.76 -2.84
C GLU A 78 6.51 -8.04 -3.62
N GLY A 79 6.47 -9.18 -2.93
CA GLY A 79 6.07 -10.48 -3.48
C GLY A 79 4.57 -10.63 -3.73
N SER A 80 3.74 -9.71 -3.23
CA SER A 80 2.27 -9.80 -3.28
C SER A 80 1.74 -11.14 -2.75
N MET A 81 2.20 -11.50 -1.55
CA MET A 81 1.88 -12.77 -0.90
C MET A 81 1.59 -12.56 0.59
N LEU A 82 0.56 -13.23 1.09
CA LEU A 82 0.19 -13.25 2.50
C LEU A 82 0.29 -14.69 3.04
N ARG A 83 1.14 -14.90 4.05
CA ARG A 83 1.35 -16.22 4.66
C ARG A 83 0.60 -16.33 5.98
N ILE A 84 -0.23 -17.35 6.11
CA ILE A 84 -1.07 -17.58 7.28
C ILE A 84 -0.75 -18.95 7.85
N ARG A 85 -0.34 -18.99 9.11
CA ARG A 85 0.01 -20.23 9.81
C ARG A 85 -1.14 -20.67 10.70
N GLY A 86 -1.42 -21.96 10.66
CA GLY A 86 -2.48 -22.53 11.47
C GLY A 86 -2.49 -24.05 11.48
N LYS A 87 -3.50 -24.62 12.13
CA LYS A 87 -3.72 -26.06 12.19
C LYS A 87 -4.83 -26.47 11.23
N ASN A 88 -4.60 -27.51 10.44
CA ASN A 88 -5.62 -28.03 9.53
C ASN A 88 -6.85 -28.54 10.30
N ILE A 89 -8.05 -28.10 9.90
CA ILE A 89 -9.32 -28.53 10.49
C ILE A 89 -10.19 -29.33 9.52
N LEU A 90 -9.80 -29.41 8.25
CA LEU A 90 -10.49 -30.17 7.22
C LEU A 90 -9.77 -31.50 6.95
N GLU A 91 -10.51 -32.60 6.90
CA GLU A 91 -9.94 -33.89 6.52
C GLU A 91 -9.36 -33.85 5.10
N ASN A 92 -8.14 -34.35 4.94
CA ASN A 92 -7.45 -34.38 3.66
C ASN A 92 -6.55 -35.61 3.58
N GLU A 93 -6.53 -36.28 2.42
CA GLU A 93 -5.73 -37.50 2.19
C GLU A 93 -4.23 -37.31 2.49
N HIS A 94 -3.72 -36.09 2.34
CA HIS A 94 -2.29 -35.79 2.48
C HIS A 94 -1.94 -35.00 3.73
N VAL A 95 -2.93 -34.47 4.47
CA VAL A 95 -2.69 -33.62 5.65
C VAL A 95 -3.63 -34.03 6.77
N LYS A 96 -3.06 -34.54 7.86
CA LYS A 96 -3.82 -34.93 9.06
C LYS A 96 -4.49 -33.70 9.68
N ILE A 97 -5.67 -33.90 10.27
CA ILE A 97 -6.32 -32.90 11.12
C ILE A 97 -5.40 -32.56 12.30
N GLY A 98 -5.34 -31.28 12.67
CA GLY A 98 -4.47 -30.76 13.72
C GLY A 98 -3.02 -30.53 13.30
N ALA A 99 -2.60 -30.99 12.12
CA ALA A 99 -1.25 -30.74 11.62
C ALA A 99 -1.06 -29.27 11.25
N PHE A 100 0.11 -28.74 11.57
CA PHE A 100 0.49 -27.38 11.20
C PHE A 100 0.65 -27.23 9.69
N HIS A 101 0.12 -26.13 9.16
CA HIS A 101 0.29 -25.75 7.78
C HIS A 101 0.36 -24.24 7.63
N THR A 102 1.09 -23.79 6.61
CA THR A 102 1.15 -22.38 6.21
C THR A 102 0.45 -22.26 4.86
N LEU A 103 -0.66 -21.52 4.82
CA LEU A 103 -1.33 -21.16 3.58
C LEU A 103 -0.69 -19.90 3.00
N GLU A 104 -0.41 -19.91 1.71
CA GLU A 104 0.04 -18.75 0.95
C GLU A 104 -1.14 -18.23 0.12
N LEU A 105 -1.64 -17.04 0.47
CA LEU A 105 -2.65 -16.35 -0.32
C LEU A 105 -1.96 -15.54 -1.41
N GLU A 106 -2.29 -15.84 -2.65
CA GLU A 106 -1.77 -15.19 -3.85
C GLU A 106 -2.86 -14.36 -4.54
N LEU A 107 -2.44 -13.43 -5.40
CA LEU A 107 -3.34 -12.70 -6.29
C LEU A 107 -4.10 -13.65 -7.22
N GLN A 108 -5.32 -13.24 -7.57
CA GLN A 108 -6.23 -13.93 -8.49
C GLN A 108 -6.65 -15.34 -8.05
N ARG A 109 -6.32 -15.75 -6.81
CA ARG A 109 -6.75 -17.02 -6.22
C ARG A 109 -7.85 -16.79 -5.18
N PRO A 110 -8.95 -17.55 -5.23
CA PRO A 110 -10.00 -17.42 -4.23
C PRO A 110 -9.60 -18.07 -2.90
N PHE A 111 -9.95 -17.39 -1.82
CA PHE A 111 -9.94 -17.95 -0.47
C PHE A 111 -11.26 -17.64 0.24
N VAL A 112 -11.55 -18.40 1.29
CA VAL A 112 -12.72 -18.21 2.15
C VAL A 112 -12.23 -17.88 3.55
N LEU A 113 -12.69 -16.76 4.08
CA LEU A 113 -12.51 -16.41 5.48
C LEU A 113 -13.81 -16.68 6.23
N ARG A 114 -13.70 -17.39 7.35
CA ARG A 114 -14.79 -17.63 8.30
C ARG A 114 -14.42 -17.02 9.64
N LYS A 115 -15.37 -16.28 10.20
CA LYS A 115 -15.26 -15.70 11.55
C LYS A 115 -16.46 -16.13 12.37
N GLU A 116 -16.25 -16.32 13.66
CA GLU A 116 -17.32 -16.54 14.63
C GLU A 116 -18.15 -15.27 14.84
N VAL A 117 -17.52 -14.10 14.73
CA VAL A 117 -18.18 -12.79 14.82
C VAL A 117 -17.65 -11.89 13.71
N TRP A 118 -18.53 -11.40 12.86
CA TRP A 118 -18.26 -10.27 11.96
C TRP A 118 -18.72 -8.98 12.63
N ASP A 119 -17.79 -8.31 13.30
CA ASP A 119 -18.02 -7.02 13.94
C ASP A 119 -18.10 -5.85 12.92
N SER A 120 -18.42 -4.66 13.42
CA SER A 120 -18.53 -3.46 12.56
C SER A 120 -17.22 -3.14 11.85
N TYR A 121 -16.09 -3.34 12.51
CA TYR A 121 -14.76 -3.11 11.94
C TYR A 121 -14.48 -4.06 10.77
N ALA A 122 -14.68 -5.37 10.95
CA ALA A 122 -14.48 -6.36 9.88
C ALA A 122 -15.41 -6.11 8.68
N LEU A 123 -16.65 -5.68 8.93
CA LEU A 123 -17.59 -5.30 7.88
C LEU A 123 -17.13 -4.05 7.12
N GLU A 124 -16.61 -3.04 7.83
CA GLU A 124 -16.09 -1.82 7.23
C GLU A 124 -14.84 -2.11 6.38
N VAL A 125 -13.88 -2.87 6.91
CA VAL A 125 -12.68 -3.31 6.18
C VAL A 125 -13.08 -4.09 4.92
N LEU A 126 -14.04 -5.01 5.03
CA LEU A 126 -14.55 -5.77 3.89
C LEU A 126 -15.20 -4.87 2.84
N GLN A 127 -15.97 -3.87 3.27
CA GLN A 127 -16.59 -2.90 2.37
C GLN A 127 -15.54 -2.06 1.65
N GLN A 128 -14.57 -1.52 2.39
CA GLN A 128 -13.45 -0.73 1.85
C GLN A 128 -12.65 -1.54 0.83
N ALA A 129 -12.37 -2.81 1.14
CA ALA A 129 -11.67 -3.69 0.22
C ALA A 129 -12.47 -4.02 -1.04
N SER A 130 -13.81 -4.03 -0.98
CA SER A 130 -14.65 -4.40 -2.12
C SER A 130 -14.98 -3.27 -3.10
N ASP A 131 -14.71 -2.02 -2.73
CA ASP A 131 -15.04 -0.86 -3.55
C ASP A 131 -14.10 -0.77 -4.78
N PRO A 132 -14.63 -0.89 -6.03
CA PRO A 132 -13.85 -0.74 -7.25
C PRO A 132 -13.26 0.66 -7.44
N GLY A 133 -13.83 1.68 -6.78
CA GLY A 133 -13.33 3.06 -6.79
C GLY A 133 -12.15 3.30 -5.84
N ALA A 134 -11.61 2.26 -5.20
CA ALA A 134 -10.47 2.34 -4.26
C ALA A 134 -9.10 2.31 -4.95
N SER A 135 -9.02 2.69 -6.22
CA SER A 135 -7.76 2.77 -6.96
C SER A 135 -6.89 3.93 -6.46
N ALA A 136 -5.58 3.91 -6.76
CA ALA A 136 -4.65 4.95 -6.30
C ALA A 136 -5.14 6.36 -6.67
N ASP A 137 -5.37 7.23 -5.69
CA ASP A 137 -5.96 8.55 -5.93
C ASP A 137 -4.92 9.59 -6.36
N LEU A 138 -3.69 9.46 -5.85
CA LEU A 138 -2.66 10.50 -5.97
C LEU A 138 -1.27 9.88 -6.21
N ALA A 139 -0.57 10.36 -7.23
CA ALA A 139 0.85 10.09 -7.41
C ALA A 139 1.67 11.26 -6.84
N VAL A 140 2.74 10.98 -6.09
CA VAL A 140 3.65 12.00 -5.55
C VAL A 140 5.08 11.66 -5.92
N VAL A 141 5.77 12.63 -6.53
CA VAL A 141 7.19 12.59 -6.83
C VAL A 141 7.89 13.55 -5.87
N LEU A 142 8.45 13.01 -4.79
CA LEU A 142 9.32 13.77 -3.89
C LEU A 142 10.73 13.74 -4.45
N MET A 143 11.35 14.90 -4.63
CA MET A 143 12.69 14.98 -5.19
C MET A 143 13.55 16.02 -4.51
N GLN A 144 14.84 15.78 -4.54
CA GLN A 144 15.92 16.71 -4.26
C GLN A 144 17.06 16.38 -5.23
N GLU A 145 18.11 17.20 -5.26
CA GLU A 145 19.26 16.92 -6.11
C GLU A 145 19.89 15.57 -5.76
N GLY A 146 19.79 14.61 -6.69
CA GLY A 146 20.37 13.28 -6.57
C GLY A 146 19.49 12.24 -5.87
N LEU A 147 18.26 12.59 -5.48
CA LEU A 147 17.32 11.63 -4.88
C LEU A 147 15.90 11.93 -5.30
N ALA A 148 15.17 10.91 -5.78
CA ALA A 148 13.75 10.98 -6.05
C ALA A 148 13.02 9.75 -5.53
N HIS A 149 11.82 9.96 -4.99
CA HIS A 149 10.88 8.93 -4.59
C HIS A 149 9.58 9.11 -5.36
N ILE A 150 9.14 8.04 -6.02
CA ILE A 150 7.83 7.97 -6.66
C ILE A 150 6.92 7.17 -5.73
N LEU A 151 5.89 7.84 -5.24
CA LEU A 151 4.91 7.32 -4.29
C LEU A 151 3.54 7.30 -4.95
N LEU A 152 2.79 6.22 -4.75
CA LEU A 152 1.37 6.16 -5.06
C LEU A 152 0.61 6.11 -3.74
N ILE A 153 -0.27 7.07 -3.53
CA ILE A 153 -1.15 7.15 -2.39
C ILE A 153 -2.51 6.63 -2.85
N GLY A 154 -2.84 5.42 -2.39
CA GLY A 154 -4.17 4.88 -2.48
C GLY A 154 -5.00 5.20 -1.26
N ARG A 155 -6.21 4.64 -1.22
CA ARG A 155 -7.15 4.90 -0.13
C ARG A 155 -6.66 4.40 1.23
N SER A 156 -5.97 3.26 1.27
CA SER A 156 -5.59 2.61 2.53
C SER A 156 -4.09 2.43 2.72
N MET A 157 -3.29 2.65 1.67
CA MET A 157 -1.84 2.60 1.82
C MET A 157 -1.14 3.58 0.89
N THR A 158 0.04 4.00 1.34
CA THR A 158 1.04 4.64 0.49
C THR A 158 2.09 3.61 0.07
N ILE A 159 2.38 3.55 -1.23
CA ILE A 159 3.36 2.63 -1.81
C ILE A 159 4.49 3.44 -2.43
N THR A 160 5.75 3.13 -2.07
CA THR A 160 6.91 3.63 -2.81
C THR A 160 7.12 2.72 -4.02
N ARG A 161 6.89 3.22 -5.23
CA ARG A 161 7.06 2.45 -6.48
C ARG A 161 8.49 2.48 -7.01
N SER A 162 9.20 3.58 -6.76
CA SER A 162 10.59 3.72 -7.19
C SER A 162 11.36 4.65 -6.28
N ARG A 163 12.63 4.33 -6.03
CA ARG A 163 13.63 5.18 -5.41
C ARG A 163 14.80 5.31 -6.37
N ILE A 164 15.13 6.53 -6.73
CA ILE A 164 16.21 6.85 -7.66
C ILE A 164 17.23 7.66 -6.88
N GLU A 165 18.45 7.16 -6.84
CA GLU A 165 19.56 7.83 -6.16
C GLU A 165 20.72 7.96 -7.13
N THR A 166 21.28 9.16 -7.21
CA THR A 166 22.38 9.49 -8.12
C THR A 166 23.28 10.50 -7.45
N SER A 167 24.59 10.24 -7.45
CA SER A 167 25.56 11.20 -6.93
C SER A 167 25.68 12.38 -7.88
N ILE A 168 25.24 13.56 -7.44
CA ILE A 168 25.36 14.81 -8.21
C ILE A 168 26.59 15.59 -7.70
N PRO A 169 27.50 16.02 -8.60
CA PRO A 169 28.62 16.88 -8.24
C PRO A 169 28.18 18.18 -7.54
N ARG A 170 29.09 18.82 -6.80
CA ARG A 170 28.77 20.11 -6.15
C ARG A 170 28.65 21.23 -7.17
N LYS A 171 27.79 22.21 -6.88
CA LYS A 171 27.55 23.42 -7.70
C LYS A 171 28.71 24.43 -7.75
N HIS A 172 29.87 24.12 -7.18
CA HIS A 172 31.02 25.02 -7.10
C HIS A 172 32.33 24.29 -7.41
N GLY A 173 33.31 25.04 -7.92
CA GLY A 173 34.64 24.54 -8.22
C GLY A 173 34.76 23.81 -9.56
N PRO A 174 35.85 23.04 -9.77
CA PRO A 174 36.17 22.40 -11.05
C PRO A 174 35.12 21.39 -11.54
N ALA A 175 34.28 20.89 -10.63
CA ALA A 175 33.28 19.86 -10.91
C ALA A 175 31.98 20.41 -11.55
N ILE A 176 31.87 21.72 -11.75
CA ILE A 176 30.66 22.36 -12.30
C ILE A 176 30.36 21.91 -13.75
N ALA A 177 31.40 21.58 -14.53
CA ALA A 177 31.25 21.11 -15.90
C ALA A 177 30.45 19.79 -15.99
N GLY A 178 30.52 18.94 -14.95
CA GLY A 178 29.76 17.69 -14.88
C GLY A 178 28.39 17.82 -14.22
N TYR A 179 28.09 18.96 -13.59
CA TYR A 179 26.88 19.16 -12.80
C TYR A 179 25.61 19.08 -13.67
N GLU A 180 25.53 19.87 -14.74
CA GLU A 180 24.35 19.92 -15.60
C GLU A 180 24.10 18.59 -16.30
N SER A 181 25.16 17.92 -16.77
CA SER A 181 25.06 16.60 -17.40
C SER A 181 24.54 15.55 -16.42
N ALA A 182 25.05 15.53 -15.18
CA ALA A 182 24.57 14.62 -14.14
C ALA A 182 23.11 14.89 -13.75
N LEU A 183 22.72 16.16 -13.65
CA LEU A 183 21.34 16.56 -13.33
C LEU A 183 20.36 16.16 -14.45
N ASN A 184 20.72 16.39 -15.71
CA ASN A 184 19.92 15.96 -16.86
C ASN A 184 19.75 14.44 -16.90
N LYS A 185 20.83 13.67 -16.63
CA LYS A 185 20.75 12.21 -16.53
C LYS A 185 19.85 11.77 -15.38
N PHE A 186 19.92 12.44 -14.24
CA PHE A 186 19.02 12.20 -13.11
C PHE A 186 17.56 12.46 -13.49
N PHE A 187 17.25 13.58 -14.14
CA PHE A 187 15.90 13.88 -14.62
C PHE A 187 15.38 12.86 -15.64
N GLU A 188 16.23 12.37 -16.55
CA GLU A 188 15.85 11.30 -17.49
C GLU A 188 15.46 10.02 -16.74
N ASN A 189 16.24 9.61 -15.73
CA ASN A 189 15.93 8.44 -14.91
C ASN A 189 14.58 8.61 -14.18
N VAL A 190 14.31 9.81 -13.65
CA VAL A 190 13.03 10.12 -13.00
C VAL A 190 11.89 10.12 -14.00
N LEU A 191 12.07 10.66 -15.20
CA LEU A 191 11.09 10.63 -16.28
C LEU A 191 10.71 9.20 -16.67
N GLN A 192 11.70 8.31 -16.83
CA GLN A 192 11.45 6.91 -17.17
C GLN A 192 10.65 6.19 -16.08
N ALA A 193 11.02 6.41 -14.81
CA ALA A 193 10.28 5.82 -13.69
C ALA A 193 8.87 6.42 -13.54
N PHE A 194 8.70 7.72 -13.82
CA PHE A 194 7.41 8.41 -13.85
C PHE A 194 6.47 7.72 -14.84
N LEU A 195 6.92 7.54 -16.09
CA LEU A 195 6.14 6.89 -17.14
C LEU A 195 5.82 5.42 -16.85
N LYS A 196 6.75 4.71 -16.21
CA LYS A 196 6.58 3.29 -15.89
C LYS A 196 5.55 3.05 -14.77
N HIS A 197 5.50 3.94 -13.78
CA HIS A 197 4.76 3.70 -12.54
C HIS A 197 3.51 4.55 -12.35
N ILE A 198 3.34 5.62 -13.13
CA ILE A 198 2.20 6.54 -13.01
C ILE A 198 1.29 6.35 -14.22
N ASP A 199 0.08 5.86 -13.96
CA ASP A 199 -0.99 5.73 -14.95
C ASP A 199 -2.11 6.73 -14.64
N PHE A 200 -2.25 7.76 -15.49
CA PHE A 200 -3.27 8.81 -15.34
C PHE A 200 -4.71 8.35 -15.56
N ASN A 201 -4.93 7.12 -16.05
CA ASN A 201 -6.26 6.51 -16.04
C ASN A 201 -6.68 6.08 -14.63
N VAL A 202 -5.70 5.78 -13.77
CA VAL A 202 -5.90 5.32 -12.40
C VAL A 202 -5.77 6.48 -11.41
N VAL A 203 -4.69 7.25 -11.47
CA VAL A 203 -4.44 8.35 -10.52
C VAL A 203 -5.13 9.63 -10.94
N ARG A 204 -5.80 10.32 -10.00
CA ARG A 204 -6.53 11.57 -10.25
C ARG A 204 -5.59 12.74 -10.56
N CYS A 205 -4.47 12.83 -9.88
CA CYS A 205 -3.44 13.83 -10.17
C CYS A 205 -2.04 13.33 -9.78
N ALA A 206 -1.02 14.02 -10.29
CA ALA A 206 0.37 13.80 -9.96
C ALA A 206 0.96 15.07 -9.35
N VAL A 207 1.65 14.95 -8.22
CA VAL A 207 2.30 16.07 -7.54
C VAL A 207 3.80 15.90 -7.64
N ILE A 208 4.49 16.95 -8.08
CA ILE A 208 5.96 17.03 -8.09
C ILE A 208 6.36 17.99 -6.97
N ALA A 209 7.14 17.48 -6.03
CA ALA A 209 7.46 18.17 -4.80
C ALA A 209 8.96 18.17 -4.54
N SER A 210 9.52 19.33 -4.21
CA SER A 210 10.94 19.48 -3.90
C SER A 210 11.22 20.66 -2.98
N PRO A 211 12.37 20.67 -2.27
CA PRO A 211 12.95 21.89 -1.77
C PRO A 211 13.47 22.76 -2.92
N GLY A 212 13.30 24.06 -2.80
CA GLY A 212 13.76 25.03 -3.80
C GLY A 212 13.14 24.85 -5.18
N PHE A 213 13.98 24.92 -6.22
CA PHE A 213 13.56 25.03 -7.63
C PHE A 213 13.67 23.71 -8.43
N THR A 214 14.07 22.61 -7.80
CA THR A 214 14.30 21.32 -8.50
C THR A 214 13.01 20.82 -9.16
N LYS A 215 11.86 20.94 -8.51
CA LYS A 215 10.54 20.62 -9.06
C LYS A 215 10.24 21.41 -10.34
N ASP A 216 10.59 22.69 -10.37
CA ASP A 216 10.32 23.58 -11.51
C ASP A 216 11.23 23.23 -12.69
N GLN A 217 12.49 22.91 -12.42
CA GLN A 217 13.44 22.42 -13.42
C GLN A 217 12.99 21.08 -14.01
N PHE A 218 12.64 20.12 -13.15
CA PHE A 218 12.15 18.82 -13.60
C PHE A 218 10.82 18.93 -14.37
N HIS A 219 9.90 19.78 -13.91
CA HIS A 219 8.62 20.01 -14.60
C HIS A 219 8.81 20.58 -16.01
N ARG A 220 9.75 21.52 -16.19
CA ARG A 220 10.13 22.02 -17.53
C ARG A 220 10.72 20.90 -18.39
N HIS A 221 11.64 20.11 -17.83
CA HIS A 221 12.25 18.98 -18.52
C HIS A 221 11.21 17.93 -18.94
N LEU A 222 10.29 17.58 -18.04
CA LEU A 222 9.18 16.65 -18.25
C LEU A 222 8.31 17.07 -19.44
N PHE A 223 7.93 18.35 -19.53
CA PHE A 223 7.11 18.85 -20.64
C PHE A 223 7.87 18.97 -21.95
N LEU A 224 9.12 19.39 -21.92
CA LEU A 224 9.95 19.45 -23.12
C LEU A 224 10.17 18.06 -23.72
N GLU A 225 10.48 17.07 -22.88
CA GLU A 225 10.64 15.68 -23.32
C GLU A 225 9.30 15.05 -23.73
N ALA A 226 8.19 15.42 -23.08
CA ALA A 226 6.86 14.98 -23.48
C ALA A 226 6.49 15.46 -24.89
N GLU A 227 6.79 16.71 -25.23
CA GLU A 227 6.57 17.25 -26.57
C GLU A 227 7.53 16.62 -27.60
N ARG A 228 8.82 16.50 -27.25
CA ARG A 228 9.84 15.91 -28.14
C ARG A 228 9.53 14.45 -28.50
N ARG A 229 9.08 13.65 -27.53
CA ARG A 229 8.78 12.21 -27.70
C ARG A 229 7.30 11.92 -27.95
N GLN A 230 6.46 12.95 -28.06
CA GLN A 230 5.01 12.84 -28.23
C GLN A 230 4.32 11.94 -27.17
N LEU A 231 4.68 12.13 -25.90
CA LEU A 231 4.14 11.37 -24.77
C LEU A 231 2.71 11.84 -24.44
N ARG A 232 1.72 11.24 -25.10
CA ARG A 232 0.28 11.56 -24.92
C ARG A 232 -0.18 11.60 -23.45
N PRO A 233 0.19 10.63 -22.57
CA PRO A 233 -0.30 10.63 -21.19
C PRO A 233 0.08 11.90 -20.41
N ILE A 234 1.24 12.50 -20.70
CA ILE A 234 1.67 13.74 -20.03
C ILE A 234 1.03 14.96 -20.72
N ILE A 235 0.98 14.97 -22.05
CA ILE A 235 0.45 16.10 -22.83
C ILE A 235 -1.04 16.33 -22.54
N GLU A 236 -1.83 15.26 -22.46
CA GLU A 236 -3.27 15.32 -22.21
C GLU A 236 -3.59 15.68 -20.75
N ASN A 237 -2.69 15.34 -19.82
CA ASN A 237 -2.91 15.51 -18.38
C ASN A 237 -2.07 16.64 -17.75
N LYS A 238 -1.61 17.62 -18.54
CA LYS A 238 -0.79 18.75 -18.07
C LYS A 238 -1.41 19.48 -16.86
N SER A 239 -2.73 19.68 -16.85
CA SER A 239 -3.45 20.36 -15.77
C SER A 239 -3.54 19.54 -14.47
N ARG A 240 -3.29 18.24 -14.53
CA ARG A 240 -3.32 17.31 -13.39
C ARG A 240 -1.95 17.14 -12.74
N ILE A 241 -0.91 17.80 -13.27
CA ILE A 241 0.45 17.80 -12.73
C ILE A 241 0.64 19.09 -11.93
N ILE A 242 0.85 18.95 -10.61
CA ILE A 242 0.88 20.07 -9.67
C ILE A 242 2.28 20.17 -9.05
N LEU A 243 2.74 21.40 -8.83
CA LEU A 243 3.99 21.67 -8.16
C LEU A 243 3.73 22.06 -6.71
N VAL A 244 4.48 21.47 -5.79
CA VAL A 244 4.40 21.77 -4.35
C VAL A 244 5.79 21.97 -3.77
N HIS A 245 5.94 22.95 -2.89
CA HIS A 245 7.19 23.13 -2.15
C HIS A 245 7.24 22.17 -0.95
N THR A 246 8.39 21.53 -0.74
CA THR A 246 8.66 20.72 0.45
C THR A 246 9.99 21.08 1.09
N THR A 247 10.17 20.75 2.36
CA THR A 247 11.44 20.93 3.08
C THR A 247 12.53 19.95 2.64
N SER A 248 12.17 18.75 2.18
CA SER A 248 13.10 17.71 1.74
C SER A 248 12.54 16.85 0.60
N GLY A 249 13.41 16.03 -0.02
CA GLY A 249 13.03 15.02 -1.01
C GLY A 249 12.77 13.62 -0.42
N TYR A 250 12.70 13.49 0.91
CA TYR A 250 12.51 12.21 1.61
C TYR A 250 11.04 11.99 2.00
N LYS A 251 10.69 10.73 2.31
CA LYS A 251 9.31 10.28 2.59
C LYS A 251 8.59 11.07 3.69
N HIS A 252 9.30 11.61 4.68
CA HIS A 252 8.67 12.37 5.77
C HIS A 252 8.03 13.68 5.28
N SER A 253 8.55 14.27 4.20
CA SER A 253 7.98 15.49 3.59
C SER A 253 6.68 15.23 2.82
N LEU A 254 6.23 13.97 2.71
CA LEU A 254 4.92 13.64 2.13
C LEU A 254 3.76 14.32 2.88
N LYS A 255 3.90 14.48 4.21
CA LYS A 255 2.89 15.17 5.02
C LYS A 255 2.70 16.63 4.58
N GLU A 256 3.77 17.32 4.23
CA GLU A 256 3.71 18.71 3.74
C GLU A 256 3.02 18.80 2.37
N VAL A 257 3.25 17.80 1.51
CA VAL A 257 2.55 17.72 0.22
C VAL A 257 1.05 17.57 0.41
N LEU A 258 0.65 16.72 1.36
CA LEU A 258 -0.76 16.48 1.66
C LEU A 258 -1.41 17.63 2.42
N ASP A 259 -0.66 18.47 3.15
CA ASP A 259 -1.22 19.67 3.79
C ASP A 259 -1.33 20.88 2.84
N ALA A 260 -0.71 20.80 1.65
CA ALA A 260 -0.73 21.89 0.70
C ALA A 260 -2.15 22.16 0.16
N PRO A 261 -2.65 23.41 0.19
CA PRO A 261 -4.06 23.71 -0.11
C PRO A 261 -4.46 23.41 -1.56
N ASN A 262 -3.52 23.58 -2.50
CA ASN A 262 -3.70 23.22 -3.91
C ASN A 262 -3.91 21.71 -4.11
N VAL A 263 -3.22 20.87 -3.34
CA VAL A 263 -3.40 19.43 -3.35
C VAL A 263 -4.68 19.05 -2.63
N MET A 264 -4.89 19.56 -1.41
CA MET A 264 -6.06 19.26 -0.57
C MET A 264 -7.39 19.51 -1.28
N ASN A 265 -7.50 20.58 -2.07
CA ASN A 265 -8.71 20.87 -2.83
C ASN A 265 -9.02 19.79 -3.89
N MET A 266 -7.99 19.16 -4.45
CA MET A 266 -8.13 18.11 -5.46
C MET A 266 -8.36 16.73 -4.84
N ILE A 267 -7.85 16.50 -3.61
CA ILE A 267 -7.97 15.24 -2.89
C ILE A 267 -9.02 15.27 -1.76
N LYS A 268 -9.87 16.29 -1.70
CA LYS A 268 -10.83 16.51 -0.60
C LYS A 268 -11.73 15.31 -0.28
N ASP A 269 -12.06 14.50 -1.29
CA ASP A 269 -12.96 13.34 -1.18
C ASP A 269 -12.20 12.02 -0.93
N THR A 270 -10.88 12.10 -0.69
CA THR A 270 -10.02 10.93 -0.43
C THR A 270 -9.85 10.69 1.07
N LYS A 271 -9.68 9.43 1.44
CA LYS A 271 -9.42 9.04 2.85
C LYS A 271 -8.13 9.67 3.39
N ALA A 272 -7.08 9.75 2.56
CA ALA A 272 -5.82 10.38 2.92
C ALA A 272 -5.98 11.85 3.36
N ALA A 273 -6.85 12.63 2.69
CA ALA A 273 -7.12 14.00 3.07
C ALA A 273 -7.84 14.11 4.43
N GLN A 274 -8.75 13.17 4.73
CA GLN A 274 -9.45 13.11 6.01
C GLN A 274 -8.49 12.75 7.15
N GLU A 275 -7.61 11.77 6.94
CA GLU A 275 -6.59 11.35 7.91
C GLU A 275 -5.60 12.49 8.22
N VAL A 276 -5.14 13.20 7.19
CA VAL A 276 -4.23 14.35 7.36
C VAL A 276 -4.92 15.49 8.11
N ARG A 277 -6.20 15.78 7.81
CA ARG A 277 -6.98 16.79 8.53
C ARG A 277 -7.18 16.41 10.00
N ALA A 278 -7.59 15.18 10.29
CA ALA A 278 -7.76 14.70 11.66
C ALA A 278 -6.47 14.81 12.48
N MET A 279 -5.32 14.46 11.88
CA MET A 279 -4.01 14.63 12.52
C MET A 279 -3.67 16.11 12.75
N LYS A 280 -4.00 16.99 11.79
CA LYS A 280 -3.79 18.44 11.92
C LYS A 280 -4.64 19.01 13.05
N ASP A 281 -5.93 18.69 13.08
CA ASP A 281 -6.86 19.11 14.14
C ASP A 281 -6.34 18.67 15.52
N PHE A 282 -5.82 17.43 15.62
CA PHE A 282 -5.19 16.93 16.85
C PHE A 282 -3.94 17.74 17.26
N TYR A 283 -3.03 18.05 16.34
CA TYR A 283 -1.86 18.88 16.64
C TYR A 283 -2.25 20.32 17.00
N ASP A 284 -3.24 20.88 16.31
CA ASP A 284 -3.77 22.22 16.58
C ASP A 284 -4.38 22.25 17.98
N MET A 285 -5.17 21.24 18.36
CA MET A 285 -5.66 21.07 19.72
C MET A 285 -4.51 21.05 20.73
N LEU A 286 -3.51 20.18 20.56
CA LEU A 286 -2.36 20.10 21.47
C LEU A 286 -1.59 21.42 21.60
N SER A 287 -1.45 22.17 20.51
CA SER A 287 -0.80 23.48 20.51
C SER A 287 -1.61 24.52 21.29
N ASN A 288 -2.94 24.40 21.26
CA ASN A 288 -3.90 25.27 21.94
C ASN A 288 -4.21 24.85 23.39
N VAL A 289 -3.81 23.65 23.85
CA VAL A 289 -4.03 23.14 25.22
C VAL A 289 -3.44 24.02 26.32
N ARG A 290 -2.53 24.98 26.00
CA ARG A 290 -2.13 26.01 26.97
C ARG A 290 -3.27 26.95 27.41
N ILE A 291 -4.45 26.89 26.76
CA ILE A 291 -5.59 27.80 26.99
C ILE A 291 -6.83 27.09 27.56
N GLN A 292 -6.90 25.74 27.60
CA GLN A 292 -8.07 25.01 28.13
C GLN A 292 -7.67 23.83 29.05
N PRO A 293 -7.85 23.95 30.39
CA PRO A 293 -7.49 22.91 31.35
C PRO A 293 -8.35 21.63 31.31
N GLU A 294 -9.53 21.65 30.67
CA GLU A 294 -10.43 20.48 30.61
C GLU A 294 -9.85 19.30 29.80
N LEU A 295 -9.02 19.57 28.78
CA LEU A 295 -8.43 18.50 27.94
C LEU A 295 -7.31 17.71 28.64
N ALA A 296 -6.66 18.29 29.64
CA ALA A 296 -5.63 17.59 30.42
C ALA A 296 -6.24 16.43 31.26
N MET A 297 -7.54 16.50 31.59
CA MET A 297 -8.26 15.40 32.24
C MET A 297 -8.51 14.23 31.29
N GLU A 298 -8.89 14.46 30.02
CA GLU A 298 -9.13 13.38 29.05
C GLU A 298 -7.85 12.62 28.66
N LEU A 299 -6.72 13.32 28.55
CA LEU A 299 -5.41 12.69 28.31
C LEU A 299 -4.95 11.79 29.47
N ASN A 300 -5.36 12.07 30.71
CA ASN A 300 -5.16 11.18 31.84
C ASN A 300 -6.16 10.01 31.86
N MET A 301 -7.35 10.15 31.27
CA MET A 301 -8.31 9.05 31.16
C MET A 301 -7.88 7.97 30.14
N LEU A 302 -7.11 8.34 29.11
CA LEU A 302 -6.49 7.38 28.18
C LEU A 302 -5.37 6.51 28.81
N ARG A 303 -4.95 6.81 30.05
CA ARG A 303 -3.94 6.05 30.80
C ARG A 303 -4.51 5.08 31.83
N LEU A 304 -5.83 5.00 31.99
CA LEU A 304 -6.40 3.98 32.87
C LEU A 304 -6.29 2.62 32.18
N PRO A 305 -5.75 1.58 32.85
CA PRO A 305 -5.77 0.24 32.29
C PRO A 305 -7.24 -0.17 32.13
N MET A 306 -7.64 -0.51 30.90
CA MET A 306 -8.84 -1.30 30.67
C MET A 306 -8.59 -2.70 31.24
N ASN A 307 -8.70 -2.83 32.56
CA ASN A 307 -8.88 -4.08 33.28
C ASN A 307 -10.31 -4.08 33.82
N ASP A 308 -11.23 -4.71 33.09
CA ASP A 308 -11.86 -5.99 33.44
C ASP A 308 -12.88 -6.37 32.35
#